data_AF-A0A1B1DT18-F1
#
_entry.id   AF-A0A1B1DT18-F1
#
_cell.length_a   1.000
_cell.length_b   1.000
_cell.length_c   1.000
_cell.angle_alpha   90.00
_cell.angle_beta   90.00
_cell.angle_gamma   90.00
#
_symmetry.space_group_name_H-M   'P 1'
#
loop_
_entity.id
_entity.type
_entity.pdbx_description
1 polymer ?
#
loop_
_entity_poly.entity_id
_entity_poly.type
_entity_poly.pdbx_seq_one_letter_code
_entity_poly.pdbx_strand_id
1 'polypeptide(L)'
;MSGVTFPPSLPSNNIYYDRFIKNARGSCTDYRGKLTTLETNLGTALNEKNGFSDKGKNIMDAYCKASKEKEEKSDDNTPCLFFYYWLGDTLYNGLTWKHHFQSNINSICKFINEAEWEIGCKITYKDEIDYGIFKQRKEIHDYSFNFNTIEKELLKNGPICEPKWLSHRSDVLTACTAVSEKCPEGGSKTTDDPYCKEFKDKYNFYCGMVKTLDSYCREKSKLEQLTKEKQEADEATSTAQSELSNAIHQANKASSLSSAFGTLALMELPALAYFLYKVKIQL
;
A
#
# COMPACT_ATOMS: atom_id res chain seq x y z
N MET A 1 -16.91 16.87 -9.13
CA MET A 1 -15.54 16.79 -8.58
C MET A 1 -14.77 15.84 -9.47
N SER A 2 -13.79 16.30 -10.23
CA SER A 2 -12.93 15.43 -11.04
C SER A 2 -12.21 14.47 -10.09
N GLY A 3 -12.51 13.17 -10.18
CA GLY A 3 -11.92 12.15 -9.31
C GLY A 3 -10.40 12.19 -9.43
N VAL A 4 -9.71 12.21 -8.28
CA VAL A 4 -8.25 12.20 -8.27
C VAL A 4 -7.80 10.78 -8.60
N THR A 5 -7.32 10.59 -9.83
CA THR A 5 -6.92 9.28 -10.33
C THR A 5 -5.61 8.80 -9.69
N PHE A 6 -5.50 7.49 -9.48
CA PHE A 6 -4.24 6.88 -9.04
C PHE A 6 -3.13 7.16 -10.07
N PRO A 7 -1.97 7.69 -9.65
CA PRO A 7 -0.93 8.10 -10.59
C PRO A 7 -0.33 6.88 -11.32
N PRO A 8 0.12 7.04 -12.58
CA PRO A 8 0.77 5.96 -13.32
C PRO A 8 2.09 5.52 -12.66
N SER A 9 2.68 6.37 -11.83
CA SER A 9 3.88 6.06 -11.04
C SER A 9 3.92 6.91 -9.76
N LEU A 10 4.28 6.27 -8.65
CA LEU A 10 4.40 6.91 -7.34
C LEU A 10 5.69 7.75 -7.22
N PRO A 11 5.72 8.77 -6.33
CA PRO A 11 6.91 9.59 -6.09
C PRO A 11 8.19 8.80 -5.82
N SER A 12 8.13 7.72 -5.01
CA SER A 12 9.29 6.85 -4.75
C SER A 12 9.94 6.33 -6.03
N ASN A 13 9.12 5.87 -6.99
CA ASN A 13 9.60 5.40 -8.29
C ASN A 13 10.22 6.53 -9.12
N ASN A 14 9.47 7.62 -9.33
CA ASN A 14 9.90 8.69 -10.24
C ASN A 14 11.10 9.49 -9.71
N ILE A 15 11.17 9.69 -8.39
CA ILE A 15 12.21 10.52 -7.77
C ILE A 15 13.48 9.72 -7.56
N TYR A 16 13.39 8.41 -7.28
CA TYR A 16 14.56 7.59 -6.96
C TYR A 16 14.76 6.41 -7.92
N TYR A 17 13.89 5.40 -7.86
CA TYR A 17 14.15 4.12 -8.54
C TYR A 17 14.38 4.26 -10.06
N ASP A 18 13.56 5.06 -10.74
CA ASP A 18 13.71 5.31 -12.18
C ASP A 18 15.03 6.02 -12.51
N ARG A 19 15.54 6.84 -11.60
CA ARG A 19 16.81 7.56 -11.80
C ARG A 19 18.00 6.62 -11.71
N PHE A 20 17.94 5.65 -10.81
CA PHE A 20 18.96 4.60 -10.70
C PHE A 20 18.97 3.64 -11.90
N ILE A 21 17.89 3.57 -12.67
CA ILE A 21 17.79 2.74 -13.87
C ILE A 21 18.15 3.53 -15.14
N LYS A 22 17.57 4.72 -15.33
CA LYS A 22 17.60 5.45 -16.61
C LYS A 22 18.72 6.47 -16.70
N ASN A 23 19.15 7.02 -15.57
CA ASN A 23 20.02 8.20 -15.51
C ASN A 23 21.12 8.07 -14.44
N ALA A 24 21.61 6.85 -14.23
CA ALA A 24 22.53 6.55 -13.14
C ALA A 24 23.93 7.18 -13.32
N ARG A 25 24.15 8.14 -14.24
CA ARG A 25 25.43 8.87 -14.43
C ARG A 25 25.76 9.78 -13.23
N GLY A 26 25.83 9.24 -12.03
CA GLY A 26 26.43 9.87 -10.87
C GLY A 26 27.92 9.58 -10.90
N SER A 27 28.75 10.58 -11.19
CA SER A 27 30.19 10.43 -10.98
C SER A 27 30.48 10.69 -9.50
N CYS A 28 30.92 9.68 -8.75
CA CYS A 28 31.68 9.92 -7.54
C CYS A 28 33.05 10.46 -7.94
N THR A 29 33.57 11.45 -7.22
CA THR A 29 34.99 11.79 -7.30
C THR A 29 35.77 10.76 -6.49
N ASP A 30 36.77 10.11 -7.11
CA ASP A 30 37.62 9.17 -6.38
C ASP A 30 38.48 9.95 -5.37
N TYR A 31 38.22 9.71 -4.09
CA TYR A 31 38.99 10.29 -3.01
C TYR A 31 39.95 9.24 -2.45
N ARG A 32 41.26 9.43 -2.70
CA ARG A 32 42.34 8.58 -2.18
C ARG A 32 42.20 7.08 -2.55
N GLY A 33 41.61 6.75 -3.71
CA GLY A 33 41.49 5.36 -4.19
C GLY A 33 40.36 4.56 -3.54
N LYS A 34 39.52 5.21 -2.70
CA LYS A 34 38.41 4.55 -2.01
C LYS A 34 37.34 4.06 -2.99
N LEU A 35 37.09 4.80 -4.07
CA LEU A 35 36.11 4.42 -5.08
C LEU A 35 36.59 3.19 -5.85
N THR A 36 37.84 3.21 -6.31
CA THR A 36 38.50 2.07 -6.99
C THR A 36 38.49 0.80 -6.14
N THR A 37 38.70 0.94 -4.82
CA THR A 37 38.63 -0.17 -3.86
C THR A 37 37.21 -0.72 -3.77
N LEU A 38 36.20 0.16 -3.70
CA LEU A 38 34.80 -0.25 -3.69
C LEU A 38 34.41 -0.96 -5.00
N GLU A 39 34.84 -0.50 -6.17
CA GLU A 39 34.62 -1.19 -7.46
C GLU A 39 35.18 -2.62 -7.44
N THR A 40 36.42 -2.78 -6.97
CA THR A 40 37.09 -4.08 -6.87
C THR A 40 36.34 -5.03 -5.94
N ASN A 41 35.91 -4.52 -4.78
CA ASN A 41 35.16 -5.29 -3.79
C ASN A 41 33.77 -5.67 -4.30
N LEU A 42 33.09 -4.76 -5.00
CA LEU A 42 31.80 -5.02 -5.66
C LEU A 42 31.94 -6.12 -6.72
N GLY A 43 32.95 -6.04 -7.59
CA GLY A 43 33.20 -7.08 -8.60
C GLY A 43 33.41 -8.46 -7.97
N THR A 44 34.12 -8.50 -6.83
CA THR A 44 34.31 -9.73 -6.05
C THR A 44 32.99 -10.24 -5.47
N ALA A 45 32.18 -9.38 -4.83
CA ALA A 45 30.87 -9.77 -4.27
C ALA A 45 29.89 -10.28 -5.33
N LEU A 46 30.00 -9.75 -6.55
CA LEU A 46 29.18 -10.13 -7.69
C LEU A 46 29.70 -11.37 -8.42
N ASN A 47 30.82 -11.98 -7.96
CA ASN A 47 31.51 -13.11 -8.57
C ASN A 47 31.90 -12.87 -10.04
N GLU A 48 32.33 -11.65 -10.36
CA GLU A 48 32.67 -11.25 -11.72
C GLU A 48 34.09 -11.71 -12.07
N LYS A 49 34.20 -12.74 -12.91
CA LYS A 49 35.49 -13.39 -13.21
C LYS A 49 36.46 -12.56 -14.07
N ASN A 50 36.02 -11.46 -14.70
CA ASN A 50 36.79 -10.75 -15.75
C ASN A 50 36.76 -9.21 -15.61
N GLY A 51 36.81 -8.68 -14.39
CA GLY A 51 36.78 -7.24 -14.13
C GLY A 51 35.37 -6.68 -13.90
N PHE A 52 35.30 -5.38 -13.65
CA PHE A 52 34.08 -4.68 -13.23
C PHE A 52 33.04 -4.66 -14.36
N SER A 53 31.97 -5.46 -14.21
CA SER A 53 30.94 -5.64 -15.22
C SER A 53 30.02 -4.42 -15.32
N ASP A 54 29.17 -4.40 -16.35
CA ASP A 54 28.14 -3.36 -16.49
C ASP A 54 27.15 -3.38 -15.31
N LYS A 55 26.94 -4.53 -14.65
CA LYS A 55 26.14 -4.61 -13.42
C LYS A 55 26.84 -3.90 -12.26
N GLY A 56 28.13 -4.14 -12.08
CA GLY A 56 28.97 -3.44 -11.11
C GLY A 56 28.91 -1.93 -11.35
N LYS A 57 29.12 -1.49 -12.60
CA LYS A 57 29.05 -0.08 -13.00
C LYS A 57 27.71 0.53 -12.65
N ASN A 58 26.60 -0.10 -13.01
CA ASN A 58 25.26 0.40 -12.69
C ASN A 58 25.03 0.55 -11.17
N ILE A 59 25.54 -0.38 -10.37
CA ILE A 59 25.45 -0.30 -8.90
C ILE A 59 26.28 0.87 -8.38
N MET A 60 27.49 1.08 -8.90
CA MET A 60 28.34 2.20 -8.50
C MET A 60 27.72 3.55 -8.89
N ASP A 61 27.24 3.64 -10.12
CA ASP A 61 26.54 4.78 -10.68
C ASP A 61 25.32 5.19 -9.81
N ALA A 62 24.50 4.21 -9.42
CA ALA A 62 23.37 4.43 -8.51
C ALA A 62 23.82 4.83 -7.09
N TYR A 63 24.88 4.21 -6.55
CA TYR A 63 25.46 4.57 -5.25
C TYR A 63 25.96 6.02 -5.24
N CYS A 64 26.69 6.42 -6.27
CA CYS A 64 27.21 7.77 -6.45
C CYS A 64 26.08 8.78 -6.57
N LYS A 65 25.04 8.45 -7.34
CA LYS A 65 23.86 9.29 -7.47
C LYS A 65 23.17 9.52 -6.12
N ALA A 66 22.92 8.47 -5.36
CA ALA A 66 22.28 8.56 -4.04
C ALA A 66 23.15 9.34 -3.04
N SER A 67 24.47 9.11 -3.06
CA SER A 67 25.42 9.81 -2.19
C SER A 67 25.44 11.32 -2.45
N LYS A 68 25.46 11.72 -3.73
CA LYS A 68 25.37 13.13 -4.11
C LYS A 68 24.05 13.77 -3.70
N GLU A 69 22.93 13.06 -3.89
CA GLU A 69 21.62 13.58 -3.45
C GLU A 69 21.52 13.71 -1.92
N LYS A 70 22.19 12.84 -1.15
CA LYS A 70 22.32 12.97 0.31
C LYS A 70 23.12 14.22 0.70
N GLU A 71 24.23 14.48 0.04
CA GLU A 71 25.06 15.67 0.25
C GLU A 71 24.25 16.96 0.04
N GLU A 72 23.51 17.04 -1.07
CA GLU A 72 22.69 18.21 -1.42
C GLU A 72 21.53 18.45 -0.44
N LYS A 73 21.04 17.41 0.24
CA LYS A 73 19.89 17.46 1.16
C LYS A 73 20.27 17.52 2.64
N SER A 74 21.49 17.95 2.97
CA SER A 74 21.94 18.16 4.36
C SER A 74 21.84 16.89 5.22
N ASP A 75 22.44 15.80 4.75
CA ASP A 75 22.53 14.51 5.47
C ASP A 75 21.22 13.73 5.66
N ASP A 76 20.17 14.07 4.93
CA ASP A 76 19.01 13.18 4.79
C ASP A 76 19.45 11.86 4.14
N ASN A 77 19.38 10.76 4.91
CA ASN A 77 19.76 9.42 4.43
C ASN A 77 18.71 8.79 3.50
N THR A 78 17.59 9.48 3.22
CA THR A 78 16.52 8.99 2.36
C THR A 78 17.01 8.50 0.98
N PRO A 79 17.85 9.24 0.21
CA PRO A 79 18.38 8.73 -1.06
C PRO A 79 19.14 7.42 -0.93
N CYS A 80 19.87 7.24 0.18
CA CYS A 80 20.66 6.05 0.46
C CYS A 80 19.80 4.84 0.84
N LEU A 81 18.68 5.06 1.55
CA LEU A 81 17.69 4.03 1.81
C LEU A 81 17.01 3.56 0.51
N PHE A 82 16.66 4.49 -0.37
CA PHE A 82 16.15 4.14 -1.70
C PHE A 82 17.18 3.36 -2.53
N PHE A 83 18.45 3.76 -2.48
CA PHE A 83 19.53 3.00 -3.11
C PHE A 83 19.64 1.59 -2.52
N TYR A 84 19.57 1.43 -1.19
CA TYR A 84 19.59 0.11 -0.54
C TYR A 84 18.46 -0.80 -1.04
N TYR A 85 17.23 -0.28 -1.10
CA TYR A 85 16.09 -1.07 -1.57
C TYR A 85 16.19 -1.40 -3.07
N TRP A 86 16.65 -0.46 -3.88
CA TRP A 86 16.93 -0.67 -5.30
C TRP A 86 18.01 -1.73 -5.53
N LEU A 87 19.10 -1.66 -4.74
CA LEU A 87 20.21 -2.60 -4.80
C LEU A 87 19.71 -4.01 -4.50
N GLY A 88 18.93 -4.20 -3.43
CA GLY A 88 18.42 -5.52 -3.09
C GLY A 88 17.51 -6.11 -4.17
N ASP A 89 16.60 -5.32 -4.76
CA ASP A 89 15.80 -5.79 -5.90
C ASP A 89 16.66 -6.14 -7.11
N THR A 90 17.67 -5.32 -7.41
CA THR A 90 18.60 -5.54 -8.53
C THR A 90 19.41 -6.82 -8.34
N LEU A 91 19.91 -7.06 -7.12
CA LEU A 91 20.60 -8.29 -6.76
C LEU A 91 19.64 -9.47 -6.87
N TYR A 92 18.50 -9.43 -6.18
CA TYR A 92 17.54 -10.53 -6.16
C TYR A 92 17.13 -10.92 -7.57
N ASN A 93 16.74 -9.97 -8.43
CA ASN A 93 16.30 -10.25 -9.79
C ASN A 93 17.44 -10.80 -10.67
N GLY A 94 18.66 -10.29 -10.50
CA GLY A 94 19.83 -10.75 -11.25
C GLY A 94 20.51 -12.02 -10.74
N LEU A 95 20.05 -12.62 -9.62
CA LEU A 95 20.62 -13.85 -9.08
C LEU A 95 20.03 -15.09 -9.75
N THR A 96 20.90 -15.99 -10.20
CA THR A 96 20.55 -17.37 -10.59
C THR A 96 20.02 -18.15 -9.40
N TRP A 97 20.62 -17.95 -8.23
CA TRP A 97 20.29 -18.66 -6.99
C TRP A 97 19.82 -17.67 -5.93
N LYS A 98 18.49 -17.60 -5.73
CA LYS A 98 17.88 -16.61 -4.83
C LYS A 98 18.33 -16.74 -3.37
N HIS A 99 18.76 -17.93 -2.94
CA HIS A 99 19.26 -18.16 -1.57
C HIS A 99 20.59 -17.43 -1.25
N HIS A 100 21.30 -16.91 -2.26
CA HIS A 100 22.48 -16.06 -2.05
C HIS A 100 22.15 -14.57 -1.86
N PHE A 101 20.87 -14.19 -1.85
CA PHE A 101 20.46 -12.79 -1.68
C PHE A 101 21.07 -12.17 -0.42
N GLN A 102 20.86 -12.82 0.73
CA GLN A 102 21.31 -12.35 2.04
C GLN A 102 22.83 -12.15 2.08
N SER A 103 23.61 -13.14 1.64
CA SER A 103 25.07 -13.05 1.64
C SER A 103 25.58 -11.90 0.75
N ASN A 104 24.95 -11.72 -0.41
CA ASN A 104 25.39 -10.73 -1.39
C ASN A 104 25.06 -9.30 -0.97
N ILE A 105 23.82 -9.06 -0.51
CA ILE A 105 23.43 -7.72 -0.05
C ILE A 105 24.25 -7.30 1.17
N ASN A 106 24.51 -8.22 2.11
CA ASN A 106 25.31 -7.94 3.30
C ASN A 106 26.77 -7.62 2.95
N SER A 107 27.37 -8.39 2.04
CA SER A 107 28.75 -8.17 1.59
C SER A 107 28.89 -6.80 0.91
N ILE A 108 27.95 -6.46 0.02
CA ILE A 108 27.98 -5.18 -0.69
C ILE A 108 27.75 -4.01 0.28
N CYS A 109 26.77 -4.10 1.18
CA CYS A 109 26.54 -3.05 2.18
C CYS A 109 27.75 -2.86 3.11
N LYS A 110 28.42 -3.95 3.48
CA LYS A 110 29.68 -3.90 4.24
C LYS A 110 30.75 -3.11 3.47
N PHE A 111 30.99 -3.45 2.21
CA PHE A 111 31.99 -2.76 1.39
C PHE A 111 31.68 -1.27 1.18
N ILE A 112 30.41 -0.93 0.97
CA ILE A 112 29.96 0.47 0.87
C ILE A 112 30.29 1.23 2.17
N ASN A 113 30.01 0.63 3.33
CA ASN A 113 30.27 1.27 4.61
C ASN A 113 31.77 1.39 4.92
N GLU A 114 32.57 0.39 4.53
CA GLU A 114 34.03 0.37 4.69
C GLU A 114 34.77 1.32 3.75
N ALA A 115 34.17 1.68 2.61
CA ALA A 115 34.74 2.68 1.72
C ALA A 115 34.92 4.04 2.43
N GLU A 116 34.26 4.27 3.57
CA GLU A 116 34.40 5.45 4.43
C GLU A 116 34.43 6.76 3.63
N TRP A 117 33.58 6.87 2.62
CA TRP A 117 33.42 8.12 1.91
C TRP A 117 32.66 9.07 2.84
N GLU A 118 33.31 10.15 3.25
CA GLU A 118 32.90 11.02 4.37
C GLU A 118 31.43 11.49 4.25
N ILE A 119 30.99 11.74 3.02
CA ILE A 119 29.64 12.23 2.68
C ILE A 119 28.77 11.13 2.06
N GLY A 120 29.36 10.00 1.69
CA GLY A 120 28.72 8.90 0.97
C GLY A 120 27.57 8.23 1.71
N CYS A 121 26.78 7.47 0.96
CA CYS A 121 25.72 6.67 1.55
C CYS A 121 26.25 5.69 2.59
N LYS A 122 25.60 5.67 3.75
CA LYS A 122 25.84 4.71 4.83
C LYS A 122 24.60 3.87 5.03
N ILE A 123 24.74 2.56 4.86
CA ILE A 123 23.66 1.60 5.02
C ILE A 123 23.78 0.98 6.41
N THR A 124 22.89 1.36 7.31
CA THR A 124 22.98 0.98 8.72
C THR A 124 22.30 -0.35 9.04
N TYR A 125 21.51 -0.92 8.11
CA TYR A 125 20.89 -2.22 8.29
C TYR A 125 21.96 -3.31 8.23
N LYS A 126 22.11 -4.05 9.33
CA LYS A 126 23.15 -5.08 9.52
C LYS A 126 22.56 -6.48 9.65
N ASP A 127 21.25 -6.61 9.48
CA ASP A 127 20.55 -7.83 9.77
C ASP A 127 20.63 -8.85 8.63
N GLU A 128 20.66 -10.11 9.03
CA GLU A 128 20.50 -11.26 8.15
C GLU A 128 19.05 -11.33 7.67
N ILE A 129 18.77 -10.60 6.58
CA ILE A 129 17.43 -10.44 6.06
C ILE A 129 17.19 -11.32 4.83
N ASP A 130 16.13 -12.13 4.88
CA ASP A 130 15.62 -12.81 3.69
C ASP A 130 14.89 -11.82 2.77
N TYR A 131 14.80 -12.15 1.47
CA TYR A 131 14.20 -11.24 0.50
C TYR A 131 12.70 -10.96 0.76
N GLY A 132 11.98 -11.89 1.39
CA GLY A 132 10.58 -11.72 1.74
C GLY A 132 10.40 -10.58 2.73
N ILE A 133 11.10 -10.62 3.86
CA ILE A 133 11.08 -9.53 4.84
C ILE A 133 11.66 -8.24 4.27
N PHE A 134 12.74 -8.31 3.48
CA PHE A 134 13.31 -7.15 2.78
C PHE A 134 12.26 -6.42 1.94
N LYS A 135 11.46 -7.14 1.16
CA LYS A 135 10.40 -6.56 0.33
C LYS A 135 9.31 -5.89 1.17
N GLN A 136 8.92 -6.48 2.30
CA GLN A 136 7.95 -5.86 3.20
C GLN A 136 8.51 -4.55 3.79
N ARG A 137 9.78 -4.53 4.20
CA ARG A 137 10.43 -3.32 4.70
C ARG A 137 10.50 -2.22 3.65
N LYS A 138 10.79 -2.59 2.39
CA LYS A 138 10.75 -1.69 1.23
C LYS A 138 9.37 -1.07 1.05
N GLU A 139 8.31 -1.88 1.04
CA GLU A 139 6.94 -1.41 0.83
C GLU A 139 6.55 -0.33 1.84
N ILE A 140 6.91 -0.54 3.12
CA ILE A 140 6.66 0.42 4.20
C ILE A 140 7.49 1.69 4.02
N HIS A 141 8.75 1.57 3.61
CA HIS A 141 9.61 2.73 3.32
C HIS A 141 9.03 3.58 2.19
N ASP A 142 8.70 2.92 1.06
CA ASP A 142 8.12 3.56 -0.12
C ASP A 142 6.81 4.27 0.24
N TYR A 143 5.93 3.60 0.97
CA TYR A 143 4.69 4.20 1.45
C TYR A 143 4.93 5.39 2.37
N SER A 144 5.88 5.33 3.30
CA SER A 144 6.17 6.46 4.19
C SER A 144 6.58 7.73 3.41
N PHE A 145 7.36 7.55 2.34
CA PHE A 145 7.78 8.65 1.47
C PHE A 145 6.63 9.16 0.60
N ASN A 146 5.87 8.24 0.00
CA ASN A 146 4.70 8.57 -0.83
C ASN A 146 3.61 9.25 0.01
N PHE A 147 3.42 8.83 1.26
CA PHE A 147 2.46 9.43 2.17
C PHE A 147 2.78 10.91 2.41
N ASN A 148 4.06 11.22 2.64
CA ASN A 148 4.54 12.58 2.84
C ASN A 148 4.45 13.45 1.58
N THR A 149 4.49 12.84 0.40
CA THR A 149 4.57 13.57 -0.88
C THR A 149 3.21 13.75 -1.54
N ILE A 150 2.32 12.76 -1.45
CA ILE A 150 1.03 12.78 -2.15
C ILE A 150 -0.15 12.44 -1.24
N GLU A 151 -0.06 11.47 -0.34
CA GLU A 151 -1.27 10.99 0.34
C GLU A 151 -1.87 12.02 1.28
N LYS A 152 -1.04 12.78 1.99
CA LYS A 152 -1.49 13.93 2.80
C LYS A 152 -2.38 14.90 2.02
N GLU A 153 -2.07 15.14 0.75
CA GLU A 153 -2.86 16.01 -0.12
C GLU A 153 -4.20 15.36 -0.49
N LEU A 154 -4.19 14.05 -0.76
CA LEU A 154 -5.41 13.29 -1.06
C LEU A 154 -6.40 13.29 0.12
N LEU A 155 -5.90 13.40 1.35
CA LEU A 155 -6.73 13.44 2.56
C LEU A 155 -7.41 14.80 2.80
N LYS A 156 -7.00 15.89 2.13
CA LYS A 156 -7.55 17.24 2.38
C LYS A 156 -9.06 17.35 2.14
N ASN A 157 -9.59 16.58 1.20
CA ASN A 157 -11.02 16.54 0.88
C ASN A 157 -11.69 15.25 1.39
N GLY A 158 -11.09 14.62 2.41
CA GLY A 158 -11.49 13.33 2.94
C GLY A 158 -10.78 12.15 2.27
N PRO A 159 -10.73 10.97 2.92
CA PRO A 159 -10.02 9.81 2.37
C PRO A 159 -10.61 9.33 1.03
N ILE A 160 -9.72 9.12 0.06
CA ILE A 160 -10.05 8.55 -1.24
C ILE A 160 -10.08 7.03 -1.13
N CYS A 161 -11.22 6.42 -1.44
CA CYS A 161 -11.46 4.98 -1.31
C CYS A 161 -11.61 4.27 -2.66
N GLU A 162 -10.95 4.77 -3.69
CA GLU A 162 -10.96 4.15 -5.02
C GLU A 162 -10.22 2.80 -5.01
N PRO A 163 -10.61 1.81 -5.84
CA PRO A 163 -10.07 0.45 -5.79
C PRO A 163 -8.54 0.36 -5.84
N LYS A 164 -7.88 1.20 -6.64
CA LYS A 164 -6.40 1.22 -6.73
C LYS A 164 -5.74 1.71 -5.43
N TRP A 165 -6.30 2.75 -4.80
CA TRP A 165 -5.82 3.25 -3.52
C TRP A 165 -6.06 2.25 -2.40
N LEU A 166 -7.21 1.58 -2.40
CA LEU A 166 -7.51 0.50 -1.46
C LEU A 166 -6.53 -0.67 -1.59
N SER A 167 -6.27 -1.13 -2.83
CA SER A 167 -5.30 -2.20 -3.08
C SER A 167 -3.91 -1.81 -2.58
N HIS A 168 -3.42 -0.62 -2.93
CA HIS A 168 -2.11 -0.15 -2.48
C HIS A 168 -2.01 -0.11 -0.95
N ARG A 169 -3.02 0.41 -0.26
CA ARG A 169 -3.05 0.45 1.21
C ARG A 169 -3.12 -0.94 1.85
N SER A 170 -3.83 -1.88 1.22
CA SER A 170 -3.91 -3.26 1.68
C SER A 170 -2.55 -3.97 1.59
N ASP A 171 -1.79 -3.73 0.53
CA ASP A 171 -0.44 -4.28 0.36
C ASP A 171 0.50 -3.74 1.45
N VAL A 172 0.46 -2.43 1.70
CA VAL A 172 1.24 -1.78 2.76
C VAL A 172 0.83 -2.28 4.15
N LEU A 173 -0.48 -2.45 4.42
CA LEU A 173 -0.97 -2.97 5.70
C LEU A 173 -0.51 -4.41 5.94
N THR A 174 -0.46 -5.22 4.88
CA THR A 174 0.09 -6.58 4.94
C THR A 174 1.58 -6.53 5.29
N ALA A 175 2.34 -5.64 4.65
CA ALA A 175 3.75 -5.43 4.96
C ALA A 175 3.97 -5.00 6.42
N CYS A 176 3.20 -4.02 6.89
CA CYS A 176 3.23 -3.54 8.27
C CYS A 176 2.97 -4.66 9.28
N THR A 177 2.02 -5.56 8.99
CA THR A 177 1.70 -6.70 9.87
C THR A 177 2.86 -7.69 9.91
N ALA A 178 3.41 -8.07 8.75
CA ALA A 178 4.53 -8.99 8.68
C ALA A 178 5.79 -8.45 9.39
N VAL A 179 6.05 -7.14 9.28
CA VAL A 179 7.20 -6.50 9.93
C VAL A 179 6.99 -6.31 11.44
N SER A 180 5.78 -5.97 11.90
CA SER A 180 5.51 -5.79 13.33
C SER A 180 5.65 -7.10 14.12
N GLU A 181 5.32 -8.24 13.52
CA GLU A 181 5.57 -9.57 14.10
C GLU A 181 7.07 -9.85 14.31
N LYS A 182 7.93 -9.29 13.45
CA LYS A 182 9.40 -9.42 13.53
C LYS A 182 10.05 -8.34 14.39
N CYS A 183 9.35 -7.23 14.63
CA CYS A 183 9.77 -6.11 15.47
C CYS A 183 8.79 -5.88 16.63
N PRO A 184 8.65 -6.81 17.59
CA PRO A 184 7.62 -6.75 18.63
C PRO A 184 7.80 -5.58 19.60
N GLU A 185 6.68 -4.97 20.01
CA GLU A 185 6.68 -3.94 21.06
C GLU A 185 6.97 -4.55 22.45
N GLY A 186 7.88 -3.94 23.22
CA GLY A 186 8.08 -4.26 24.64
C GLY A 186 8.91 -5.52 24.97
N GLY A 187 9.57 -6.15 23.99
CA GLY A 187 10.45 -7.29 24.26
C GLY A 187 11.77 -6.90 24.94
N SER A 188 12.12 -7.59 26.04
CA SER A 188 13.43 -7.53 26.74
C SER A 188 14.62 -8.05 25.90
N LYS A 189 14.42 -8.30 24.61
CA LYS A 189 15.50 -8.42 23.65
C LYS A 189 15.25 -7.30 22.67
N THR A 190 16.02 -6.23 22.80
CA THR A 190 16.36 -5.42 21.63
C THR A 190 16.71 -6.43 20.55
N THR A 191 15.90 -6.54 19.51
CA THR A 191 16.52 -6.93 18.25
C THR A 191 17.51 -5.80 18.03
N ASP A 192 18.82 -6.08 18.13
CA ASP A 192 19.88 -5.11 17.82
C ASP A 192 19.84 -4.67 16.34
N ASP A 193 18.78 -5.05 15.63
CA ASP A 193 18.38 -4.64 14.30
C ASP A 193 18.03 -3.14 14.28
N PRO A 194 18.86 -2.32 13.62
CA PRO A 194 18.61 -0.89 13.47
C PRO A 194 17.30 -0.58 12.74
N TYR A 195 16.81 -1.50 11.89
CA TYR A 195 15.52 -1.33 11.23
C TYR A 195 14.37 -1.40 12.22
N CYS A 196 14.35 -2.35 13.16
CA CYS A 196 13.25 -2.43 14.13
C CYS A 196 13.15 -1.17 15.00
N LYS A 197 14.28 -0.53 15.29
CA LYS A 197 14.31 0.79 15.93
C LYS A 197 13.67 1.86 15.03
N GLU A 198 14.09 1.97 13.78
CA GLU A 198 13.48 2.92 12.83
C GLU A 198 11.99 2.62 12.59
N PHE A 199 11.62 1.35 12.57
CA PHE A 199 10.24 0.91 12.45
C PHE A 199 9.40 1.46 13.60
N LYS A 200 9.85 1.28 14.83
CA LYS A 200 9.17 1.81 16.01
C LYS A 200 9.11 3.35 15.99
N ASP A 201 10.24 4.00 15.71
CA ASP A 201 10.38 5.45 15.85
C ASP A 201 9.70 6.23 14.71
N LYS A 202 9.58 5.63 13.52
CA LYS A 202 9.10 6.29 12.29
C LYS A 202 8.01 5.50 11.59
N TYR A 203 8.26 4.25 11.20
CA TYR A 203 7.35 3.55 10.28
C TYR A 203 6.02 3.12 10.90
N ASN A 204 5.99 2.87 12.21
CA ASN A 204 4.78 2.46 12.94
C ASN A 204 3.67 3.53 12.83
N PHE A 205 4.04 4.81 12.77
CA PHE A 205 3.10 5.90 12.51
C PHE A 205 2.38 5.71 11.16
N TYR A 206 3.13 5.45 10.09
CA TYR A 206 2.55 5.26 8.76
C TYR A 206 1.72 3.98 8.67
N CYS A 207 2.15 2.92 9.37
CA CYS A 207 1.36 1.70 9.53
C CYS A 207 0.02 1.96 10.26
N GLY A 208 0.01 2.81 11.28
CA GLY A 208 -1.22 3.25 11.94
C GLY A 208 -2.11 4.08 11.02
N MET A 209 -1.53 4.98 10.23
CA MET A 209 -2.27 5.79 9.26
C MET A 209 -2.93 4.92 8.19
N VAL A 210 -2.20 3.99 7.56
CA VAL A 210 -2.76 3.13 6.52
C VAL A 210 -3.89 2.24 7.07
N LYS A 211 -3.73 1.70 8.28
CA LYS A 211 -4.76 0.91 8.96
C LYS A 211 -6.04 1.74 9.21
N THR A 212 -5.87 2.99 9.63
CA THR A 212 -6.99 3.91 9.88
C THR A 212 -7.73 4.23 8.58
N LEU A 213 -6.99 4.52 7.50
CA LEU A 213 -7.58 4.83 6.20
C LEU A 213 -8.29 3.63 5.57
N ASP A 214 -7.71 2.43 5.67
CA ASP A 214 -8.34 1.19 5.21
C ASP A 214 -9.66 0.94 5.97
N SER A 215 -9.63 1.08 7.31
CA SER A 215 -10.83 0.95 8.14
C SER A 215 -11.92 1.95 7.77
N TYR A 216 -11.54 3.23 7.59
CA TYR A 216 -12.46 4.27 7.14
C TYR A 216 -13.11 3.90 5.81
N CYS A 217 -12.33 3.45 4.83
CA CYS A 217 -12.86 3.11 3.51
C CYS A 217 -13.80 1.90 3.54
N ARG A 218 -13.54 0.90 4.39
CA ARG A 218 -14.46 -0.22 4.61
C ARG A 218 -15.77 0.24 5.23
N GLU A 219 -15.73 1.08 6.26
CA GLU A 219 -16.94 1.64 6.90
C GLU A 219 -17.74 2.50 5.93
N LYS A 220 -17.06 3.37 5.15
CA LYS A 220 -17.71 4.17 4.10
C LYS A 220 -18.45 3.31 3.09
N SER A 221 -17.80 2.25 2.59
CA SER A 221 -18.42 1.34 1.61
C SER A 221 -19.65 0.62 2.18
N LYS A 222 -19.61 0.19 3.45
CA LYS A 222 -20.78 -0.39 4.13
C LYS A 222 -21.92 0.62 4.23
N LEU A 223 -21.63 1.86 4.60
CA LEU A 223 -22.63 2.91 4.73
C LEU A 223 -23.29 3.25 3.38
N GLU A 224 -22.50 3.32 2.31
CA GLU A 224 -23.00 3.53 0.94
C GLU A 224 -23.93 2.39 0.51
N GLN A 225 -23.57 1.15 0.81
CA GLN A 225 -24.41 -0.02 0.53
C GLN A 225 -25.74 0.04 1.31
N LEU A 226 -25.68 0.28 2.62
CA LEU A 226 -26.89 0.39 3.47
C LEU A 226 -27.81 1.53 3.01
N THR A 227 -27.23 2.64 2.54
CA THR A 227 -28.01 3.76 2.01
C THR A 227 -28.74 3.39 0.74
N LYS A 228 -28.09 2.65 -0.16
CA LYS A 228 -28.69 2.16 -1.40
C LYS A 228 -29.81 1.15 -1.13
N GLU A 229 -29.57 0.19 -0.24
CA GLU A 229 -30.57 -0.80 0.18
C GLU A 229 -31.80 -0.13 0.81
N LYS A 230 -31.59 0.90 1.63
CA LYS A 230 -32.68 1.70 2.18
C LYS A 230 -33.49 2.43 1.11
N GLN A 231 -32.82 3.05 0.13
CA GLN A 231 -33.50 3.73 -0.98
C GLN A 231 -34.35 2.76 -1.80
N GLU A 232 -33.81 1.59 -2.14
CA GLU A 232 -34.54 0.54 -2.87
C GLU A 232 -35.75 0.03 -2.07
N ALA A 233 -35.61 -0.13 -0.75
CA ALA A 233 -36.71 -0.52 0.13
C ALA A 233 -37.81 0.56 0.24
N ASP A 234 -37.42 1.84 0.32
CA ASP A 234 -38.35 2.97 0.37
C ASP A 234 -39.13 3.09 -0.96
N GLU A 235 -38.47 2.92 -2.10
CA GLU A 235 -39.09 2.91 -3.44
C GLU A 235 -40.05 1.73 -3.63
N ALA A 236 -39.66 0.52 -3.21
CA ALA A 236 -40.52 -0.65 -3.25
C ALA A 236 -41.77 -0.48 -2.36
N THR A 237 -41.60 0.12 -1.17
CA THR A 237 -42.70 0.41 -0.26
C THR A 237 -43.69 1.41 -0.84
N SER A 238 -43.20 2.51 -1.45
CA SER A 238 -44.03 3.50 -2.13
C SER A 238 -44.83 2.90 -3.29
N THR A 239 -44.19 2.03 -4.08
CA THR A 239 -44.83 1.32 -5.20
C THR A 239 -45.95 0.40 -4.71
N ALA A 240 -45.69 -0.43 -3.69
CA ALA A 240 -46.69 -1.33 -3.12
C ALA A 240 -47.89 -0.57 -2.52
N GLN A 241 -47.66 0.59 -1.89
CA GLN A 241 -48.73 1.46 -1.37
C GLN A 241 -49.61 2.02 -2.50
N SER A 242 -49.00 2.43 -3.62
CA SER A 242 -49.74 2.91 -4.81
C SER A 242 -50.60 1.81 -5.42
N GLU A 243 -50.05 0.60 -5.60
CA GLU A 243 -50.77 -0.55 -6.14
C GLU A 243 -51.95 -0.95 -5.24
N LEU A 244 -51.75 -0.95 -3.92
CA LEU A 244 -52.82 -1.23 -2.96
C LEU A 244 -53.95 -0.19 -3.05
N SER A 245 -53.60 1.10 -3.10
CA SER A 245 -54.59 2.18 -3.24
C SER A 245 -55.39 2.04 -4.53
N ASN A 246 -54.72 1.70 -5.64
CA ASN A 246 -55.37 1.46 -6.92
C ASN A 246 -56.32 0.24 -6.87
N ALA A 247 -55.90 -0.86 -6.25
CA ALA A 247 -56.73 -2.05 -6.09
C ALA A 247 -57.99 -1.77 -5.25
N ILE A 248 -57.85 -1.02 -4.14
CA ILE A 248 -58.98 -0.59 -3.30
C ILE A 248 -59.95 0.28 -4.11
N HIS A 249 -59.45 1.24 -4.89
CA HIS A 249 -60.30 2.09 -5.74
C HIS A 249 -61.06 1.30 -6.80
N GLN A 250 -60.45 0.30 -7.42
CA GLN A 250 -61.11 -0.56 -8.41
C GLN A 250 -62.18 -1.45 -7.76
N ALA A 251 -61.90 -2.03 -6.59
CA ALA A 251 -62.88 -2.82 -5.84
C ALA A 251 -64.13 -1.99 -5.47
N ASN A 252 -63.93 -0.74 -5.01
CA ASN A 252 -65.02 0.17 -4.67
C ASN A 252 -65.90 0.55 -5.89
N LYS A 253 -65.34 0.59 -7.11
CA LYS A 253 -66.10 0.81 -8.35
C LYS A 253 -66.88 -0.43 -8.78
N ALA A 254 -66.38 -1.63 -8.51
CA ALA A 254 -67.09 -2.87 -8.81
C ALA A 254 -68.28 -3.10 -7.85
N SER A 255 -68.15 -2.70 -6.59
CA SER A 255 -69.25 -2.80 -5.60
C SER A 255 -70.42 -1.83 -5.86
N SER A 256 -70.20 -0.70 -6.54
CA SER A 256 -71.28 0.26 -6.86
C SER A 256 -72.15 -0.16 -8.06
N LEU A 257 -71.79 -1.24 -8.76
CA LEU A 257 -72.61 -1.87 -9.82
C LEU A 257 -73.41 -3.10 -9.35
N SER A 258 -73.35 -3.47 -8.06
CA SER A 258 -74.10 -4.59 -7.46
C SER A 258 -75.15 -4.14 -6.45
N SER A 259 -75.81 -3.00 -6.69
CA SER A 259 -77.03 -2.59 -5.97
C SER A 259 -78.31 -3.18 -6.57
N ALA A 260 -78.24 -4.42 -7.05
CA ALA A 260 -79.38 -5.30 -7.19
C ALA A 260 -78.94 -6.71 -6.83
N PHE A 261 -79.67 -7.33 -5.90
CA PHE A 261 -79.51 -8.66 -5.34
C PHE A 261 -78.63 -8.76 -4.09
N GLY A 262 -79.32 -9.07 -2.98
CA GLY A 262 -78.80 -9.11 -1.64
C GLY A 262 -78.02 -10.37 -1.28
N THR A 263 -77.47 -10.31 -0.06
CA THR A 263 -76.96 -11.42 0.78
C THR A 263 -75.92 -12.34 0.13
N LEU A 264 -74.66 -12.26 0.58
CA LEU A 264 -73.99 -13.34 1.35
C LEU A 264 -72.48 -13.08 1.59
N ALA A 265 -72.07 -13.52 2.77
CA ALA A 265 -70.77 -14.08 3.16
C ALA A 265 -69.55 -13.16 3.37
N LEU A 266 -69.20 -13.06 4.65
CA LEU A 266 -67.84 -13.03 5.19
C LEU A 266 -66.85 -13.81 4.30
N MET A 267 -65.85 -13.13 3.73
CA MET A 267 -64.55 -13.74 3.49
C MET A 267 -63.47 -12.80 3.99
N GLU A 268 -62.87 -13.27 5.08
CA GLU A 268 -61.77 -12.70 5.81
C GLU A 268 -60.55 -12.48 4.92
N LEU A 269 -59.91 -11.34 5.17
CA LEU A 269 -58.57 -10.91 4.78
C LEU A 269 -57.47 -12.00 4.93
N PRO A 270 -56.99 -12.65 3.85
CA PRO A 270 -55.77 -13.46 3.91
C PRO A 270 -54.56 -12.72 3.31
N ALA A 271 -54.80 -11.69 2.48
CA ALA A 271 -53.73 -11.04 1.72
C ALA A 271 -52.80 -10.21 2.62
N LEU A 272 -53.34 -9.47 3.60
CA LEU A 272 -52.52 -8.65 4.51
C LEU A 272 -51.64 -9.51 5.46
N ALA A 273 -52.10 -10.71 5.85
CA ALA A 273 -51.30 -11.62 6.66
C ALA A 273 -50.14 -12.25 5.86
N TYR A 274 -50.34 -12.53 4.57
CA TYR A 274 -49.29 -13.07 3.70
C TYR A 274 -48.14 -12.08 3.48
N PHE A 275 -48.43 -10.78 3.32
CA PHE A 275 -47.39 -9.77 3.15
C PHE A 275 -46.60 -9.50 4.45
N LEU A 276 -47.25 -9.51 5.61
CA LEU A 276 -46.57 -9.34 6.90
C LEU A 276 -45.67 -10.55 7.28
N TYR A 277 -46.06 -11.77 6.89
CA TYR A 277 -45.24 -12.96 7.14
C TYR A 277 -43.92 -12.96 6.34
N LYS A 278 -43.94 -12.47 5.10
CA LYS A 278 -42.77 -12.50 4.21
C LYS A 278 -41.66 -11.52 4.62
N VAL A 279 -42.02 -10.36 5.17
CA VAL A 279 -41.07 -9.34 5.66
C VAL A 279 -40.28 -9.84 6.88
N LYS A 280 -40.84 -10.76 7.67
CA LYS A 280 -40.20 -11.26 8.90
C LYS A 280 -39.15 -12.36 8.68
N ILE A 281 -39.05 -12.92 7.47
CA ILE A 281 -38.13 -14.03 7.16
C ILE A 281 -36.78 -13.53 6.59
N GLN A 282 -36.67 -12.24 6.27
CA GLN A 282 -35.46 -11.64 5.67
C GLN A 282 -34.69 -10.68 6.61
N LEU A 283 -35.01 -10.67 7.90
CA LEU A 283 -34.25 -9.99 8.96
C LEU A 283 -33.48 -10.99 9.82
#